data_AF-A0A936LTI2-F1
#
_entry.id   AF-A0A936LTI2-F1
#
_cell.length_a   1.000
_cell.length_b   1.000
_cell.length_c   1.000
_cell.angle_alpha   90.00
_cell.angle_beta   90.00
_cell.angle_gamma   90.00
#
_symmetry.space_group_name_H-M   'P 1'
#
loop_
_entity.id
_entity.type
_entity.pdbx_description
1 polymer ?
#
loop_
_entity_poly.entity_id
_entity_poly.type
_entity_poly.pdbx_seq_one_letter_code
_entity_poly.pdbx_strand_id
1 'polypeptide(L)'
;MNNLIKLMAFVCLIFTINTANAQRSATVTPDGLIVLDATLQDLAPEYVANLSRFNFTSFQEANNYFFKYIEKSAGRGITFLFDIANQKLIISIDVANQGMVPRAISRPVNVNDINYYLRAVYEGRI
;
A
#
# COMPACT_ATOMS: atom_id res chain seq x y z
N MET A 1 -34.26 7.50 -36.30
CA MET A 1 -33.64 7.68 -34.97
C MET A 1 -33.64 6.33 -34.24
N ASN A 2 -32.54 5.56 -34.18
CA ASN A 2 -32.46 4.51 -33.15
C ASN A 2 -31.14 3.76 -32.91
N ASN A 3 -30.12 3.84 -33.78
CA ASN A 3 -28.96 2.94 -33.61
C ASN A 3 -27.66 3.65 -33.18
N LEU A 4 -27.50 4.95 -33.49
CA LEU A 4 -26.28 5.69 -33.13
C LEU A 4 -26.24 6.07 -31.63
N ILE A 5 -27.40 6.39 -31.05
CA ILE A 5 -27.51 6.80 -29.63
C ILE A 5 -27.36 5.59 -28.69
N LYS A 6 -27.83 4.40 -29.09
CA LYS A 6 -27.65 3.17 -28.32
C LYS A 6 -26.20 2.68 -28.30
N LEU A 7 -25.45 2.92 -29.39
CA LEU A 7 -24.03 2.58 -29.46
C LEU A 7 -23.17 3.52 -28.59
N MET A 8 -23.51 4.82 -28.52
CA MET A 8 -22.82 5.74 -27.59
C MET A 8 -23.12 5.45 -26.12
N ALA A 9 -24.33 4.98 -25.78
CA ALA A 9 -24.64 4.56 -24.42
C ALA A 9 -23.86 3.30 -23.97
N PHE A 10 -23.51 2.41 -24.90
CA PHE A 10 -22.71 1.21 -24.60
C PHE A 10 -21.20 1.50 -24.53
N VAL A 11 -20.70 2.43 -25.35
CA VAL A 11 -19.27 2.80 -25.34
C VAL A 11 -18.93 3.71 -24.15
N CYS A 12 -19.85 4.53 -23.65
CA CYS A 12 -19.64 5.30 -22.42
C CYS A 12 -19.76 4.47 -21.13
N LEU A 13 -20.33 3.27 -21.17
CA LEU A 13 -20.43 2.41 -19.98
C LEU A 13 -19.18 1.55 -19.73
N ILE A 14 -18.24 1.48 -20.70
CA ILE A 14 -17.11 0.54 -20.66
C ILE A 14 -15.81 1.19 -20.14
N PHE A 15 -15.74 2.52 -19.97
CA PHE A 15 -14.53 3.20 -19.48
C PHE A 15 -14.64 3.93 -18.14
N THR A 16 -15.75 3.75 -17.41
CA THR A 16 -15.77 4.04 -15.98
C THR A 16 -15.87 2.75 -15.19
N ILE A 17 -14.95 1.81 -15.45
CA ILE A 17 -14.37 1.10 -14.31
C ILE A 17 -13.55 2.16 -13.57
N ASN A 18 -14.25 3.01 -12.81
CA ASN A 18 -13.68 3.56 -11.60
C ASN A 18 -13.38 2.33 -10.75
N THR A 19 -12.24 1.68 -11.00
CA THR A 19 -11.48 1.09 -9.91
C THR A 19 -11.13 2.29 -9.05
N ALA A 20 -12.08 2.72 -8.21
CA ALA A 20 -11.77 3.40 -6.98
C ALA A 20 -10.84 2.41 -6.27
N ASN A 21 -9.55 2.52 -6.58
CA ASN A 21 -8.49 1.77 -5.98
C ASN A 21 -8.61 2.12 -4.51
N ALA A 22 -9.26 1.22 -3.76
CA ALA A 22 -9.72 1.51 -2.42
C ALA A 22 -8.50 1.72 -1.56
N GLN A 23 -8.17 2.98 -1.29
CA GLN A 23 -7.15 3.32 -0.32
C GLN A 23 -7.59 2.74 1.02
N ARG A 24 -6.78 1.86 1.59
CA ARG A 24 -7.09 1.23 2.88
C ARG A 24 -6.35 1.90 4.01
N SER A 25 -6.82 1.67 5.22
CA SER A 25 -6.11 2.12 6.40
C SER A 25 -4.89 1.24 6.67
N ALA A 26 -3.82 1.85 7.14
CA ALA A 26 -2.74 1.18 7.83
C ALA A 26 -2.56 1.84 9.20
N THR A 27 -1.97 1.11 10.13
CA THR A 27 -1.62 1.61 11.46
C THR A 27 -0.11 1.55 11.62
N VAL A 28 0.45 2.58 12.27
CA VAL A 28 1.82 2.52 12.80
C VAL A 28 1.73 2.51 14.32
N THR A 29 2.28 1.48 14.94
CA THR A 29 2.35 1.38 16.40
C THR A 29 3.35 2.41 16.97
N PRO A 30 3.30 2.75 18.27
CA PRO A 30 4.21 3.75 18.86
C PRO A 30 5.71 3.46 18.65
N ASP A 31 6.05 2.19 18.56
CA ASP A 31 7.37 1.62 18.35
C ASP A 31 7.76 1.50 16.87
N GLY A 32 6.87 1.85 15.93
CA GLY A 32 7.17 1.92 14.50
C GLY A 32 6.83 0.66 13.69
N LEU A 33 6.04 -0.29 14.23
CA LEU A 33 5.52 -1.41 13.45
C LEU A 33 4.41 -0.94 12.51
N ILE A 34 4.56 -1.21 11.22
CA ILE A 34 3.55 -0.91 10.20
C ILE A 34 2.63 -2.13 10.03
N VAL A 35 1.32 -1.90 10.11
CA VAL A 35 0.29 -2.94 9.97
C VAL A 35 -0.76 -2.47 8.97
N LEU A 36 -0.93 -3.21 7.89
CA LEU A 36 -1.96 -3.00 6.88
C LEU A 36 -3.30 -3.56 7.34
N ASP A 37 -4.41 -2.91 6.99
CA ASP A 37 -5.76 -3.41 7.26
C ASP A 37 -6.00 -4.77 6.57
N ALA A 38 -6.16 -5.80 7.39
CA ALA A 38 -6.33 -7.19 6.99
C ALA A 38 -7.78 -7.69 7.11
N THR A 39 -8.76 -6.77 7.23
CA THR A 39 -10.19 -7.13 7.24
C THR A 39 -10.62 -7.92 6.00
N LEU A 40 -9.94 -7.71 4.87
CA LEU A 40 -10.10 -8.48 3.64
C LEU A 40 -8.77 -9.13 3.25
N GLN A 41 -8.80 -10.37 2.74
CA GLN A 41 -7.59 -11.12 2.37
C GLN A 41 -7.04 -10.77 0.97
N ASP A 42 -7.41 -9.63 0.41
CA ASP A 42 -6.91 -9.10 -0.86
C ASP A 42 -5.90 -7.96 -0.62
N LEU A 43 -5.24 -7.52 -1.69
CA LEU A 43 -4.32 -6.40 -1.67
C LEU A 43 -4.98 -5.15 -2.23
N ALA A 44 -5.02 -4.09 -1.43
CA ALA A 44 -5.24 -2.75 -1.94
C ALA A 44 -3.94 -2.21 -2.58
N PRO A 45 -4.05 -1.40 -3.64
CA PRO A 45 -2.90 -0.74 -4.25
C PRO A 45 -2.29 0.33 -3.35
N GLU A 46 -3.06 0.90 -2.41
CA GLU A 46 -2.58 1.92 -1.49
C GLU A 46 -3.13 1.70 -0.08
N TYR A 47 -2.25 1.91 0.91
CA TYR A 47 -2.58 1.97 2.32
C TYR A 47 -2.08 3.26 2.93
N VAL A 48 -2.83 3.83 3.87
CA VAL A 48 -2.47 5.11 4.50
C VAL A 48 -2.55 5.01 6.01
N ALA A 49 -1.46 5.41 6.67
CA ALA A 49 -1.34 5.48 8.11
C ALA A 49 -1.15 6.91 8.59
N ASN A 50 -1.67 7.20 9.79
CA ASN A 50 -1.52 8.48 10.46
C ASN A 50 -0.19 8.53 11.24
N LEU A 51 0.60 9.57 11.02
CA LEU A 51 1.89 9.83 11.67
C LEU A 51 1.86 10.97 12.70
N SER A 52 0.70 11.53 13.03
CA SER A 52 0.54 12.68 13.94
C SER A 52 1.23 12.51 15.30
N ARG A 53 1.42 11.26 15.74
CA ARG A 53 2.06 10.91 17.01
C ARG A 53 3.59 11.02 17.02
N PHE A 54 4.24 11.06 15.85
CA PHE A 54 5.70 11.02 15.76
C PHE A 54 6.34 12.42 15.68
N ASN A 55 5.54 13.48 15.49
CA ASN A 55 6.00 14.87 15.39
C ASN A 55 7.14 15.11 14.39
N PHE A 56 7.19 14.35 13.28
CA PHE A 56 8.20 14.56 12.25
C PHE A 56 8.10 15.98 11.67
N THR A 57 9.24 16.65 11.61
CA THR A 57 9.35 18.04 11.13
C THR A 57 9.83 18.12 9.68
N SER A 58 10.36 17.03 9.14
CA SER A 58 10.88 16.96 7.77
C SER A 58 10.71 15.57 7.15
N PHE A 59 10.74 15.53 5.82
CA PHE A 59 10.75 14.28 5.07
C PHE A 59 11.96 13.41 5.42
N GLN A 60 13.13 14.03 5.60
CA GLN A 60 14.38 13.31 5.93
C GLN A 60 14.29 12.62 7.29
N GLU A 61 13.67 13.26 8.29
CA GLU A 61 13.49 12.69 9.62
C GLU A 61 12.60 11.43 9.58
N ALA A 62 11.45 11.50 8.89
CA ALA A 62 10.57 10.36 8.72
C ALA A 62 11.24 9.23 7.90
N ASN A 63 11.96 9.59 6.83
CA ASN A 63 12.68 8.63 6.01
C ASN A 63 13.77 7.89 6.81
N ASN A 64 14.56 8.61 7.62
CA ASN A 64 15.54 8.01 8.51
C ASN A 64 14.88 7.08 9.55
N TYR A 65 13.74 7.48 10.12
CA TYR A 65 13.02 6.67 11.11
C TYR A 65 12.51 5.34 10.53
N PHE A 66 11.99 5.36 9.30
CA PHE A 66 11.46 4.18 8.61
C PHE A 66 12.46 3.54 7.63
N PHE A 67 13.73 3.92 7.68
CA PHE A 67 14.74 3.53 6.69
C PHE A 67 14.83 2.00 6.51
N LYS A 68 14.73 1.23 7.61
CA LYS A 68 14.76 -0.24 7.58
C LYS A 68 13.68 -0.85 6.68
N TYR A 69 12.48 -0.25 6.62
CA TYR A 69 11.42 -0.73 5.75
C TYR A 69 11.70 -0.40 4.29
N ILE A 70 12.12 0.83 4.04
CA ILE A 70 12.42 1.34 2.69
C ILE A 70 13.55 0.53 2.06
N GLU A 71 14.62 0.28 2.82
CA GLU A 71 15.77 -0.51 2.39
C GLU A 71 15.36 -1.96 2.06
N LYS A 72 14.64 -2.62 2.97
CA LYS A 72 14.28 -4.04 2.80
C LYS A 72 13.24 -4.27 1.72
N SER A 73 12.35 -3.28 1.50
CA SER A 73 11.28 -3.36 0.51
C SER A 73 11.68 -2.87 -0.89
N ALA A 74 12.87 -2.30 -1.03
CA ALA A 74 13.39 -1.84 -2.31
C ALA A 74 13.37 -2.98 -3.35
N GLY A 75 12.77 -2.71 -4.51
CA GLY A 75 12.63 -3.69 -5.59
C GLY A 75 11.62 -4.82 -5.32
N ARG A 76 10.80 -4.75 -4.26
CA ARG A 76 9.77 -5.76 -3.95
C ARG A 76 8.34 -5.32 -4.26
N GLY A 77 8.19 -4.24 -5.03
CA GLY A 77 6.87 -3.68 -5.35
C GLY A 77 6.15 -3.03 -4.17
N ILE A 78 6.87 -2.67 -3.10
CA ILE A 78 6.33 -1.92 -1.95
C ILE A 78 7.07 -0.59 -1.84
N THR A 79 6.34 0.51 -1.89
CA THR A 79 6.87 1.87 -1.80
C THR A 79 6.29 2.59 -0.60
N PHE A 80 7.14 3.38 0.08
CA PHE A 80 6.75 4.24 1.19
C PHE A 80 6.92 5.70 0.78
N LEU A 81 5.86 6.50 0.95
CA LEU A 81 5.85 7.93 0.69
C LEU A 81 5.34 8.67 1.94
N PHE A 82 6.00 9.78 2.28
CA PHE A 82 5.65 10.60 3.42
C PHE A 82 5.05 11.92 2.97
N ASP A 83 3.84 12.20 3.46
CA ASP A 83 3.22 13.51 3.39
C ASP A 83 3.25 14.12 4.79
N ILE A 84 4.33 14.85 5.08
CA ILE A 84 4.59 15.42 6.41
C ILE A 84 3.58 16.53 6.73
N ALA A 85 3.16 17.31 5.73
CA ALA A 85 2.19 18.40 5.93
C ALA A 85 0.84 17.87 6.40
N ASN A 86 0.40 16.72 5.87
CA ASN A 86 -0.83 16.06 6.27
C ASN A 86 -0.64 14.94 7.30
N GLN A 87 0.58 14.76 7.81
CA GLN A 87 0.94 13.74 8.79
C GLN A 87 0.57 12.31 8.36
N LYS A 88 0.88 11.93 7.11
CA LYS A 88 0.53 10.64 6.53
C LYS A 88 1.75 9.86 6.06
N LEU A 89 1.69 8.54 6.26
CA LEU A 89 2.50 7.55 5.56
C LEU A 89 1.61 6.86 4.53
N ILE A 90 2.02 6.92 3.27
CA ILE A 90 1.36 6.22 2.16
C ILE A 90 2.24 5.02 1.80
N ILE A 91 1.63 3.85 1.75
CA ILE A 91 2.27 2.57 1.41
C ILE A 91 1.61 2.08 0.14
N SER A 92 2.34 2.14 -0.97
CA SER A 92 1.85 1.68 -2.27
C SER A 92 2.35 0.27 -2.54
N ILE A 93 1.45 -0.59 -2.98
CA ILE A 93 1.73 -2.00 -3.28
C ILE A 93 1.42 -2.23 -4.75
N ASP A 94 2.45 -2.56 -5.51
CA ASP A 94 2.31 -2.96 -6.90
C ASP A 94 1.73 -4.38 -6.95
N VAL A 95 0.41 -4.44 -7.13
CA VAL A 95 -0.35 -5.69 -7.21
C VAL A 95 0.09 -6.59 -8.38
N ALA A 96 0.67 -6.02 -9.44
CA ALA A 96 1.20 -6.80 -10.55
C ALA A 96 2.54 -7.48 -10.19
N ASN A 97 3.34 -6.83 -9.35
CA ASN A 97 4.66 -7.31 -8.91
C ASN A 97 4.65 -8.01 -7.54
N GLN A 98 3.46 -8.38 -7.05
CA GLN A 98 3.28 -9.00 -5.74
C GLN A 98 4.10 -10.29 -5.52
N GLY A 99 4.44 -11.04 -6.58
CA GLY A 99 5.29 -12.24 -6.48
C GLY A 99 6.72 -11.98 -5.96
N MET A 100 7.14 -10.70 -5.86
CA MET A 100 8.45 -10.30 -5.35
C MET A 100 8.50 -10.18 -3.81
N VAL A 101 7.35 -10.26 -3.13
CA VAL A 101 7.27 -10.32 -1.66
C VAL A 101 7.62 -11.74 -1.20
N PRO A 102 8.60 -11.92 -0.31
CA PRO A 102 9.14 -13.24 0.00
C PRO A 102 8.15 -14.04 0.85
N ARG A 103 7.51 -15.04 0.21
CA ARG A 103 6.85 -16.26 0.78
C ARG A 103 5.85 -16.91 -0.19
N ALA A 104 5.58 -16.31 -1.35
CA ALA A 104 4.57 -16.75 -2.30
C ALA A 104 5.18 -17.49 -3.50
N ILE A 105 5.84 -18.63 -3.26
CA ILE A 105 6.39 -19.44 -4.37
C ILE A 105 5.27 -20.30 -5.02
N SER A 106 4.13 -20.47 -4.35
CA SER A 106 3.06 -21.39 -4.80
C SER A 106 1.63 -20.85 -4.70
N ARG A 107 1.43 -19.60 -4.25
CA ARG A 107 0.10 -18.96 -4.17
C ARG A 107 0.21 -17.44 -4.32
N PRO A 108 -0.85 -16.72 -4.74
CA PRO A 108 -0.87 -15.26 -4.72
C PRO A 108 -0.59 -14.72 -3.31
N VAL A 109 0.18 -13.63 -3.25
CA VAL A 109 0.42 -12.87 -2.01
C VAL A 109 -0.89 -12.23 -1.56
N ASN A 110 -1.13 -12.21 -0.25
CA ASN A 110 -2.20 -11.43 0.35
C ASN A 110 -1.68 -10.44 1.40
N VAL A 111 -2.58 -9.63 1.94
CA VAL A 111 -2.24 -8.62 2.96
C VAL A 111 -1.61 -9.22 4.22
N ASN A 112 -1.96 -10.47 4.60
CA ASN A 112 -1.37 -11.13 5.75
C ASN A 112 0.09 -11.51 5.50
N ASP A 113 0.43 -11.90 4.28
CA ASP A 113 1.82 -12.17 3.88
C ASP A 113 2.66 -10.88 3.95
N ILE A 114 2.11 -9.75 3.53
CA ILE A 114 2.79 -8.45 3.63
C ILE A 114 2.92 -8.00 5.09
N ASN A 115 1.88 -8.14 5.91
CA ASN A 115 1.94 -7.86 7.34
C ASN A 115 3.00 -8.72 8.05
N TYR A 116 3.09 -10.00 7.69
CA TYR A 116 4.14 -10.88 8.21
C TYR A 116 5.54 -10.38 7.80
N TYR A 117 5.70 -9.98 6.54
CA TYR A 117 6.95 -9.43 6.03
C TYR A 117 7.36 -8.14 6.75
N LEU A 118 6.44 -7.16 6.88
CA LEU A 118 6.68 -5.92 7.59
C LEU A 118 7.04 -6.17 9.07
N ARG A 119 6.37 -7.12 9.72
CA ARG A 119 6.73 -7.55 11.07
C ARG A 119 8.14 -8.17 11.13
N ALA A 120 8.50 -9.01 10.17
CA ALA A 120 9.83 -9.60 10.12
C ALA A 120 10.93 -8.53 9.95
N VAL A 121 10.69 -7.51 9.11
CA VAL A 121 11.58 -6.33 9.01
C VAL A 121 11.64 -5.57 10.33
N TYR A 122 10.48 -5.34 10.97
CA TYR A 122 10.40 -4.63 12.23
C TYR A 122 11.25 -5.29 13.32
N GLU A 123 11.13 -6.61 13.44
CA GLU A 123 11.82 -7.47 14.42
C GLU A 123 13.27 -7.79 14.05
N GLY A 124 13.77 -7.33 12.90
CA GLY A 124 15.15 -7.59 12.44
C GLY A 124 15.41 -9.04 12.03
N ARG A 125 14.37 -9.80 11.68
CA ARG A 125 14.49 -11.20 11.22
C ARG A 125 14.94 -11.33 9.76
N ILE A 126 14.85 -10.24 8.99
CA ILE A 126 15.23 -10.16 7.57
C ILE A 126 15.88 -8.82 7.23
#